data_AF-A0AAE1SH83-F1
#
_entry.id   AF-A0AAE1SH83-F1
#
_cell.length_a   1.000
_cell.length_b   1.000
_cell.length_c   1.000
_cell.angle_alpha   90.00
_cell.angle_beta   90.00
_cell.angle_gamma   90.00
#
_symmetry.space_group_name_H-M   'P 1'
#
loop_
_entity.id
_entity.type
_entity.pdbx_description
1 polymer ?
#
loop_
_entity_poly.entity_id
_entity_poly.type
_entity_poly.pdbx_seq_one_letter_code
_entity_poly.pdbx_strand_id
1 'polypeptide(L)'
;MMESLRSSPALLLACLFLVFLSVSSLGINYGQIADNLPSPENVVPLVKSIGASRIKLYDADPKVLKAFANTGVEFIVSLGNEYLAKMKDPSNAQSWVKKNVQAYLPATKITCIAVGNEVLTFNDTTLTDNLLPAMQSVHTALVNLKLDKQVTVTTAHSLAILQTSYPPSAGAFRKDLVDCVTQIVDFHCKTASPFLINAYPYFAYKGNPKQVSLDFVLFQPNSGIVDPESNLHYDNMLFAQIDAVHSALASVGYKNVCVQISETGWPSKGDADEAGATPENARKYNCNLMKLIGQKKGTPMRPNSDLNIFVFALFNENQKPGPGSERNYGLFKPDGSQAYPLGVPAVTLSSNSSSTSGSGSGTDAKPSASLPPASSSSGYLAITSDSGRSLSRCKSLLLYLVAVISLLLHHLQC
;
A
#
# COMPACT_ATOMS: atom_id res chain seq x y z
N MET A 1 48.87 -4.28 35.71
CA MET A 1 47.74 -4.25 36.67
C MET A 1 46.63 -3.48 36.01
N MET A 2 45.51 -4.17 35.71
CA MET A 2 44.33 -3.60 35.03
C MET A 2 43.63 -2.59 35.94
N GLU A 3 43.42 -1.37 35.46
CA GLU A 3 42.48 -0.45 36.07
C GLU A 3 41.05 -0.76 35.58
N SER A 4 40.18 -0.99 36.54
CA SER A 4 38.76 -1.29 36.37
C SER A 4 37.99 0.01 36.12
N LEU A 5 37.50 0.19 34.88
CA LEU A 5 36.44 1.16 34.60
C LEU A 5 35.12 0.63 35.18
N ARG A 6 34.72 1.16 36.34
CA ARG A 6 33.37 0.98 36.90
C ARG A 6 32.37 1.79 36.08
N SER A 7 31.59 1.11 35.25
CA SER A 7 30.40 1.66 34.60
C SER A 7 29.28 1.85 35.63
N SER A 8 28.85 3.09 35.86
CA SER A 8 27.73 3.43 36.76
C SER A 8 26.40 2.85 36.24
N PRO A 9 25.60 2.16 37.07
CA PRO A 9 24.32 1.55 36.67
C PRO A 9 23.24 2.58 36.29
N ALA A 10 23.44 3.86 36.63
CA ALA A 10 22.54 4.95 36.24
C ALA A 10 22.55 5.25 34.73
N LEU A 11 23.66 4.99 34.02
CA LEU A 11 23.76 5.24 32.57
C LEU A 11 23.06 4.13 31.74
N LEU A 12 23.02 2.90 32.27
CA LEU A 12 22.30 1.77 31.67
C LEU A 12 20.78 1.88 31.84
N LEU A 13 20.31 2.56 32.89
CA LEU A 13 18.87 2.76 33.13
C LEU A 13 18.27 3.90 32.28
N ALA A 14 19.09 4.88 31.87
CA ALA A 14 18.66 5.96 30.97
C ALA A 14 18.54 5.53 29.49
N CYS A 15 19.25 4.47 29.08
CA CYS A 15 19.11 3.90 27.73
C CYS A 15 17.93 2.92 27.59
N LEU A 16 17.24 2.56 28.69
CA LEU A 16 16.08 1.66 28.65
C LEU A 16 14.72 2.35 28.42
N PHE A 17 14.68 3.69 28.32
CA PHE A 17 13.44 4.47 28.21
C PHE A 17 13.21 5.18 26.86
N LEU A 18 13.84 4.69 25.79
CA LEU A 18 13.46 5.02 24.41
C LEU A 18 13.23 3.74 23.58
N VAL A 19 12.53 2.78 24.16
CA VAL A 19 11.69 1.90 23.33
C VAL A 19 10.48 2.76 22.98
N PHE A 20 10.51 3.43 21.82
CA PHE A 20 9.25 3.79 21.19
C PHE A 20 8.51 2.47 21.00
N LEU A 21 7.50 2.22 21.85
CA LEU A 21 6.51 1.21 21.55
C LEU A 21 5.88 1.66 20.24
N SER A 22 6.37 1.13 19.12
CA SER A 22 5.64 1.15 17.87
C SER A 22 4.36 0.37 18.12
N VAL A 23 3.31 1.09 18.48
CA VAL A 23 1.97 0.59 18.27
C VAL A 23 1.87 0.47 16.76
N SER A 24 1.88 -0.76 16.22
CA SER A 24 1.51 -0.98 14.82
C SER A 24 0.10 -0.44 14.68
N SER A 25 0.02 0.78 14.17
CA SER A 25 -1.19 1.59 14.14
C SER A 25 -1.96 1.25 12.89
N LEU A 26 -3.22 0.88 13.04
CA LEU A 26 -4.15 0.80 11.91
C LEU A 26 -4.13 2.12 11.14
N GLY A 27 -3.77 2.03 9.85
CA GLY A 27 -3.95 3.10 8.89
C GLY A 27 -5.27 2.94 8.16
N ILE A 28 -5.84 4.06 7.73
CA ILE A 28 -7.03 4.07 6.88
C ILE A 28 -6.82 5.02 5.69
N ASN A 29 -7.17 4.58 4.49
CA ASN A 29 -7.22 5.44 3.32
C ASN A 29 -8.49 6.29 3.38
N TYR A 30 -8.34 7.62 3.38
CA TYR A 30 -9.47 8.54 3.31
C TYR A 30 -9.59 9.09 1.89
N GLY A 31 -10.24 8.31 1.02
CA GLY A 31 -10.62 8.72 -0.33
C GLY A 31 -11.78 9.71 -0.32
N GLN A 32 -11.77 10.64 -1.28
CA GLN A 32 -12.72 11.75 -1.39
C GLN A 32 -13.34 11.86 -2.78
N ILE A 33 -13.28 10.81 -3.62
CA ILE A 33 -13.90 10.79 -4.95
C ILE A 33 -15.40 10.49 -4.81
N ALA A 34 -16.11 11.43 -4.18
CA ALA A 34 -17.53 11.37 -3.92
C ALA A 34 -18.11 12.77 -3.65
N ASP A 35 -19.42 12.92 -3.83
CA ASP A 35 -20.17 14.16 -3.61
C ASP A 35 -21.08 14.14 -2.37
N ASN A 36 -21.10 13.04 -1.63
CA ASN A 36 -22.02 12.79 -0.53
C ASN A 36 -21.36 12.43 0.81
N LEU A 37 -20.04 12.65 0.93
CA LEU A 37 -19.28 12.38 2.15
C LEU A 37 -19.60 13.39 3.26
N PRO A 38 -19.45 12.99 4.54
CA PRO A 38 -19.63 13.91 5.65
C PRO A 38 -18.52 14.97 5.68
N SER A 39 -18.75 16.07 6.41
CA SER A 39 -17.70 17.08 6.59
C SER A 39 -16.49 16.48 7.34
N PRO A 40 -15.26 16.95 7.08
CA PRO A 40 -14.07 16.36 7.70
C PRO A 40 -14.07 16.35 9.24
N GLU A 41 -14.75 17.31 9.89
CA GLU A 41 -14.90 17.35 11.36
C GLU A 41 -15.70 16.15 11.89
N ASN A 42 -16.71 15.71 11.13
CA ASN A 42 -17.53 14.54 11.43
C ASN A 42 -16.80 13.21 11.12
N VAL A 43 -15.64 13.25 10.45
CA VAL A 43 -14.85 12.06 10.13
C VAL A 43 -13.93 11.65 11.28
N VAL A 44 -13.47 12.60 12.10
CA VAL A 44 -12.56 12.32 13.23
C VAL A 44 -13.12 11.24 14.18
N PRO A 45 -14.40 11.26 14.60
CA PRO A 45 -14.95 10.22 15.47
C PRO A 45 -15.01 8.84 14.80
N LEU A 46 -15.24 8.76 13.49
CA LEU A 46 -15.25 7.50 12.74
C LEU A 46 -13.87 6.87 12.66
N VAL A 47 -12.83 7.66 12.40
CA VAL A 47 -11.44 7.19 12.38
C VAL A 47 -11.05 6.64 13.75
N LYS A 48 -11.45 7.34 14.83
CA LYS A 48 -11.20 6.88 16.20
C LYS A 48 -11.97 5.60 16.55
N SER A 49 -13.20 5.42 16.06
CA SER A 49 -14.02 4.25 16.41
C SER A 49 -13.47 2.93 15.88
N ILE A 50 -12.76 2.96 14.75
CA ILE A 50 -12.05 1.79 14.21
C ILE A 50 -10.64 1.62 14.81
N GLY A 51 -10.21 2.51 15.72
CA GLY A 51 -8.87 2.48 16.31
C GLY A 51 -7.76 2.92 15.35
N ALA A 52 -8.11 3.57 14.23
CA ALA A 52 -7.13 4.09 13.29
C ALA A 52 -6.43 5.32 13.89
N SER A 53 -5.11 5.33 13.77
CA SER A 53 -4.25 6.45 14.22
C SER A 53 -3.41 7.01 13.09
N ARG A 54 -3.57 6.48 11.87
CA ARG A 54 -2.96 7.02 10.65
C ARG A 54 -3.97 7.15 9.53
N ILE A 55 -3.82 8.19 8.71
CA ILE A 55 -4.62 8.42 7.51
C ILE A 55 -3.70 8.59 6.31
N LYS A 56 -4.00 7.93 5.19
CA LYS A 56 -3.45 8.27 3.88
C LYS A 56 -4.51 9.04 3.10
N LEU A 57 -4.21 10.30 2.76
CA LEU A 57 -4.96 11.11 1.81
C LEU A 57 -4.35 10.98 0.42
N TYR A 58 -5.20 11.07 -0.60
CA TYR A 58 -4.77 11.07 -2.01
C TYR A 58 -4.46 12.47 -2.56
N ASP A 59 -4.57 13.48 -1.70
CA ASP A 59 -4.19 14.86 -1.93
C ASP A 59 -3.60 15.46 -0.63
N ALA A 60 -3.68 16.78 -0.50
CA ALA A 60 -3.42 17.50 0.74
C ALA A 60 -4.57 18.48 1.04
N ASP A 61 -5.82 17.98 1.11
CA ASP A 61 -7.02 18.81 1.33
C ASP A 61 -6.88 19.67 2.60
N PRO A 62 -6.85 21.02 2.47
CA PRO A 62 -6.72 21.93 3.60
C PRO A 62 -7.85 21.78 4.64
N LYS A 63 -9.05 21.38 4.23
CA LYS A 63 -10.20 21.20 5.13
C LYS A 63 -9.99 19.98 6.02
N VAL A 64 -9.57 18.87 5.43
CA VAL A 64 -9.26 17.65 6.19
C VAL A 64 -8.09 17.88 7.14
N LEU A 65 -7.00 18.46 6.65
CA LEU A 65 -5.82 18.71 7.49
C LEU A 65 -6.16 19.62 8.68
N LYS A 66 -6.99 20.65 8.49
CA LYS A 66 -7.46 21.51 9.61
C LYS A 66 -8.37 20.78 10.59
N ALA A 67 -9.33 19.98 10.10
CA ALA A 67 -10.25 19.24 10.96
C ALA A 67 -9.53 18.23 11.87
N PHE A 68 -8.38 17.71 11.44
CA PHE A 68 -7.56 16.79 12.21
C PHE A 68 -6.45 17.45 13.04
N ALA A 69 -6.39 18.79 13.09
CA ALA A 69 -5.44 19.51 13.93
C ALA A 69 -5.58 19.12 15.41
N ASN A 70 -4.45 18.88 16.07
CA ASN A 70 -4.31 18.48 17.47
C ASN A 70 -5.02 17.17 17.86
N THR A 71 -5.37 16.33 16.89
CA THR A 71 -6.00 15.02 17.16
C THR A 71 -4.97 13.92 17.47
N GLY A 72 -3.70 14.13 17.12
CA GLY A 72 -2.63 13.14 17.23
C GLY A 72 -2.57 12.11 16.09
N VAL A 73 -3.56 12.11 15.18
CA VAL A 73 -3.58 11.23 14.00
C VAL A 73 -2.46 11.62 13.04
N GLU A 74 -1.68 10.62 12.58
CA GLU A 74 -0.61 10.81 11.62
C GLU A 74 -1.13 10.80 10.18
N PHE A 75 -0.54 11.62 9.32
CA PHE A 75 -0.93 11.73 7.91
C PHE A 75 0.20 11.32 6.97
N ILE A 76 -0.16 10.52 5.98
CA ILE A 76 0.46 10.51 4.66
C ILE A 76 -0.41 11.40 3.76
N VAL A 77 0.14 12.50 3.26
CA VAL A 77 -0.51 13.30 2.20
C VAL A 77 0.05 12.90 0.85
N SER A 78 -0.70 13.07 -0.23
CA SER A 78 -0.24 12.66 -1.56
C SER A 78 -0.16 13.82 -2.54
N LEU A 79 0.77 13.67 -3.48
CA LEU A 79 0.90 14.52 -4.66
C LEU A 79 0.46 13.71 -5.87
N GLY A 80 -0.62 14.12 -6.52
CA GLY A 80 -1.22 13.42 -7.66
C GLY A 80 -0.28 13.27 -8.87
N ASN A 81 -0.52 12.23 -9.68
CA ASN A 81 0.29 11.88 -10.85
C ASN A 81 0.38 13.05 -11.85
N GLU A 82 -0.68 13.84 -11.98
CA GLU A 82 -0.80 15.02 -12.84
C GLU A 82 0.18 16.16 -12.49
N TYR A 83 0.75 16.14 -11.29
CA TYR A 83 1.70 17.16 -10.83
C TYR A 83 3.17 16.75 -11.01
N LEU A 84 3.48 15.49 -11.34
CA LEU A 84 4.86 14.98 -11.38
C LEU A 84 5.76 15.82 -12.29
N ALA A 85 5.30 16.13 -13.51
CA ALA A 85 6.08 16.94 -14.46
C ALA A 85 6.42 18.34 -13.91
N LYS A 86 5.48 18.98 -13.19
CA LYS A 86 5.65 20.32 -12.61
C LYS A 86 6.58 20.31 -11.41
N MET A 87 6.58 19.22 -10.64
CA MET A 87 7.38 19.10 -9.42
C MET A 87 8.87 18.87 -9.69
N LYS A 88 9.28 18.66 -10.94
CA LYS A 88 10.69 18.71 -11.32
C LYS A 88 11.32 20.07 -11.06
N ASP A 89 10.54 21.15 -11.17
CA ASP A 89 10.99 22.49 -10.82
C ASP A 89 11.08 22.64 -9.29
N PRO A 90 12.28 22.90 -8.73
CA PRO A 90 12.46 23.05 -7.29
C PRO A 90 11.60 24.16 -6.67
N SER A 91 11.30 25.23 -7.41
CA SER A 91 10.47 26.35 -6.93
C SER A 91 9.02 25.92 -6.76
N ASN A 92 8.50 25.11 -7.69
CA ASN A 92 7.16 24.54 -7.59
C ASN A 92 7.08 23.55 -6.44
N ALA A 93 8.07 22.65 -6.31
CA ALA A 93 8.13 21.71 -5.20
C ALA A 93 8.19 22.43 -3.84
N GLN A 94 9.03 23.46 -3.71
CA GLN A 94 9.13 24.23 -2.48
C GLN A 94 7.84 24.97 -2.14
N SER A 95 7.17 25.55 -3.15
CA SER A 95 5.88 26.21 -2.96
C SER A 95 4.80 25.22 -2.53
N TRP A 96 4.78 24.02 -3.11
CA TRP A 96 3.85 22.96 -2.75
C TRP A 96 4.06 22.50 -1.30
N VAL A 97 5.31 22.23 -0.89
CA VAL A 97 5.62 21.79 0.49
C VAL A 97 5.26 22.88 1.51
N LYS A 98 5.58 24.15 1.22
CA LYS A 98 5.18 25.28 2.10
C LYS A 98 3.66 25.32 2.30
N LYS A 99 2.91 25.27 1.20
CA LYS A 99 1.44 25.43 1.20
C LYS A 99 0.71 24.23 1.82
N ASN A 100 1.16 23.02 1.51
CA ASN A 100 0.39 21.80 1.76
C ASN A 100 0.91 20.97 2.95
N VAL A 101 2.13 21.27 3.43
CA VAL A 101 2.75 20.53 4.55
C VAL A 101 3.14 21.49 5.67
N GLN A 102 4.05 22.44 5.40
CA GLN A 102 4.56 23.34 6.44
C GLN A 102 3.45 24.15 7.11
N ALA A 103 2.46 24.61 6.35
CA ALA A 103 1.34 25.41 6.85
C ALA A 103 0.44 24.70 7.90
N TYR A 104 0.51 23.37 8.01
CA TYR A 104 -0.31 22.59 8.95
C TYR A 104 0.50 22.01 10.11
N LEU A 105 1.83 22.01 10.01
CA LEU A 105 2.71 21.55 11.09
C LEU A 105 2.88 22.63 12.16
N PRO A 106 2.97 22.27 13.45
CA PRO A 106 2.90 20.90 14.00
C PRO A 106 1.47 20.45 14.37
N ALA A 107 0.45 21.30 14.19
CA ALA A 107 -0.91 21.03 14.65
C ALA A 107 -1.47 19.72 14.03
N THR A 108 -1.25 19.50 12.74
CA THR A 108 -1.62 18.26 12.05
C THR A 108 -0.36 17.44 11.79
N LYS A 109 -0.31 16.21 12.30
CA LYS A 109 0.92 15.39 12.29
C LYS A 109 1.16 14.74 10.92
N ILE A 110 1.59 15.53 9.94
CA ILE A 110 2.04 15.02 8.64
C ILE A 110 3.41 14.38 8.82
N THR A 111 3.55 13.11 8.45
CA THR A 111 4.79 12.33 8.61
C THR A 111 5.37 11.85 7.28
N CYS A 112 4.57 11.86 6.20
CA CYS A 112 5.01 11.39 4.90
C CYS A 112 4.29 12.11 3.77
N ILE A 113 5.00 12.29 2.65
CA ILE A 113 4.44 12.70 1.35
C ILE A 113 4.59 11.51 0.38
N ALA A 114 3.48 11.00 -0.14
CA ALA A 114 3.48 10.03 -1.23
C ALA A 114 3.41 10.78 -2.58
N VAL A 115 4.50 10.75 -3.33
CA VAL A 115 4.62 11.39 -4.65
C VAL A 115 4.20 10.38 -5.72
N GLY A 116 3.06 10.63 -6.32
CA GLY A 116 2.41 9.72 -7.26
C GLY A 116 1.82 8.46 -6.59
N ASN A 117 0.97 7.77 -7.34
CA ASN A 117 0.32 6.53 -6.95
C ASN A 117 0.27 5.59 -8.16
N GLU A 118 0.86 4.40 -8.03
CA GLU A 118 0.91 3.31 -9.02
C GLU A 118 1.49 3.69 -10.40
N VAL A 119 2.28 4.76 -10.47
CA VAL A 119 2.81 5.39 -11.69
C VAL A 119 3.41 4.39 -12.68
N LEU A 120 4.18 3.41 -12.19
CA LEU A 120 4.93 2.44 -13.01
C LEU A 120 4.05 1.41 -13.74
N THR A 121 2.73 1.48 -13.59
CA THR A 121 1.77 0.55 -14.21
C THR A 121 0.86 1.20 -15.26
N PHE A 122 0.93 2.52 -15.43
CA PHE A 122 0.10 3.24 -16.42
C PHE A 122 0.60 3.13 -17.87
N ASN A 123 1.73 2.44 -18.11
CA ASN A 123 2.38 2.39 -19.42
C ASN A 123 2.59 3.80 -20.03
N ASP A 124 2.92 4.76 -19.17
CA ASP A 124 3.19 6.15 -19.51
C ASP A 124 4.64 6.47 -19.14
N THR A 125 5.50 6.56 -20.16
CA THR A 125 6.91 6.86 -19.99
C THR A 125 7.12 8.27 -19.44
N THR A 126 6.26 9.22 -19.78
CA THR A 126 6.36 10.59 -19.27
C THR A 126 6.11 10.61 -17.76
N LEU A 127 5.09 9.92 -17.27
CA LEU A 127 4.87 9.82 -15.83
C LEU A 127 6.01 9.09 -15.11
N THR A 128 6.50 8.00 -15.71
CA THR A 128 7.62 7.21 -15.17
C THR A 128 8.89 8.05 -15.05
N ASP A 129 9.28 8.75 -16.11
CA ASP A 129 10.48 9.59 -16.16
C ASP A 129 10.41 10.80 -15.21
N ASN A 130 9.20 11.25 -14.88
CA ASN A 130 9.00 12.38 -13.97
C ASN A 130 8.95 11.99 -12.49
N LEU A 131 8.76 10.71 -12.16
CA LEU A 131 8.51 10.26 -10.78
C LEU A 131 9.68 10.54 -9.84
N LEU A 132 10.84 9.96 -10.11
CA LEU A 132 12.01 10.11 -9.25
C LEU A 132 12.50 11.57 -9.16
N PRO A 133 12.59 12.33 -10.28
CA PRO A 133 12.91 13.76 -10.21
C PRO A 133 11.93 14.56 -9.34
N ALA A 134 10.63 14.28 -9.42
CA ALA A 134 9.64 14.91 -8.55
C ALA A 134 9.86 14.57 -7.07
N MET A 135 10.13 13.29 -6.75
CA MET A 135 10.46 12.84 -5.38
C MET A 135 11.70 13.59 -4.83
N GLN A 136 12.74 13.71 -5.63
CA GLN A 136 13.98 14.40 -5.26
C GLN A 136 13.75 15.90 -5.02
N SER A 137 12.99 16.57 -5.88
CA SER A 137 12.67 17.99 -5.70
C SER A 137 11.80 18.24 -4.47
N VAL A 138 10.81 17.39 -4.20
CA VAL A 138 9.98 17.46 -2.97
C VAL A 138 10.82 17.21 -1.71
N HIS A 139 11.74 16.25 -1.74
CA HIS A 139 12.64 16.01 -0.61
C HIS A 139 13.61 17.17 -0.39
N THR A 140 14.18 17.73 -1.46
CA THR A 140 15.04 18.92 -1.39
C THR A 140 14.28 20.11 -0.79
N ALA A 141 13.01 20.30 -1.16
CA ALA A 141 12.15 21.30 -0.55
C ALA A 141 11.96 21.08 0.97
N LEU A 142 11.78 19.84 1.42
CA LEU A 142 11.72 19.53 2.85
C LEU A 142 13.04 19.84 3.56
N VAL A 143 14.18 19.49 2.98
CA VAL A 143 15.52 19.82 3.52
C VAL A 143 15.69 21.34 3.66
N ASN A 144 15.36 22.10 2.60
CA ASN A 144 15.44 23.56 2.60
C ASN A 144 14.56 24.20 3.68
N LEU A 145 13.44 23.56 4.03
CA LEU A 145 12.53 23.98 5.08
C LEU A 145 12.83 23.37 6.44
N LYS A 146 13.89 22.55 6.55
CA LYS A 146 14.30 21.81 7.76
C LYS A 146 13.22 20.85 8.30
N LEU A 147 12.44 20.27 7.39
CA LEU A 147 11.36 19.33 7.68
C LEU A 147 11.71 17.87 7.35
N ASP A 148 12.88 17.61 6.75
CA ASP A 148 13.32 16.28 6.28
C ASP A 148 13.53 15.25 7.41
N LYS A 149 13.64 15.71 8.66
CA LYS A 149 13.69 14.84 9.85
C LYS A 149 12.33 14.45 10.40
N GLN A 150 11.27 15.16 9.99
CA GLN A 150 9.90 14.93 10.45
C GLN A 150 9.03 14.30 9.36
N VAL A 151 9.28 14.65 8.09
CA VAL A 151 8.46 14.24 6.95
C VAL A 151 9.31 13.50 5.94
N THR A 152 8.96 12.25 5.64
CA THR A 152 9.63 11.47 4.59
C THR A 152 8.95 11.64 3.24
N VAL A 153 9.67 11.36 2.15
CA VAL A 153 9.12 11.30 0.79
C VAL A 153 9.17 9.86 0.30
N THR A 154 8.05 9.38 -0.24
CA THR A 154 7.92 8.03 -0.82
C THR A 154 7.04 8.05 -2.07
N THR A 155 6.79 6.89 -2.67
CA THR A 155 5.79 6.66 -3.71
C THR A 155 5.12 5.31 -3.47
N ALA A 156 3.86 5.17 -3.89
CA ALA A 156 3.09 3.94 -3.72
C ALA A 156 3.06 3.13 -5.01
N HIS A 157 3.34 1.83 -4.90
CA HIS A 157 3.41 0.92 -6.04
C HIS A 157 2.30 -0.13 -6.04
N SER A 158 1.67 -0.35 -7.19
CA SER A 158 0.86 -1.54 -7.42
C SER A 158 1.74 -2.79 -7.40
N LEU A 159 1.23 -3.94 -6.96
CA LEU A 159 1.93 -5.22 -7.12
C LEU A 159 2.16 -5.62 -8.58
N ALA A 160 1.50 -4.98 -9.55
CA ALA A 160 1.73 -5.22 -10.98
C ALA A 160 3.10 -4.71 -11.50
N ILE A 161 3.94 -4.15 -10.63
CA ILE A 161 5.37 -3.95 -10.93
C ILE A 161 6.17 -5.26 -10.86
N LEU A 162 5.61 -6.33 -10.29
CA LEU A 162 6.21 -7.66 -10.25
C LEU A 162 5.93 -8.44 -11.53
N GLN A 163 6.95 -9.13 -12.04
CA GLN A 163 6.82 -10.14 -13.10
C GLN A 163 6.41 -11.49 -12.52
N THR A 164 7.00 -11.82 -11.37
CA THR A 164 6.84 -13.09 -10.67
C THR A 164 6.54 -12.79 -9.21
N SER A 165 5.55 -13.47 -8.66
CA SER A 165 5.17 -13.37 -7.24
C SER A 165 4.80 -14.72 -6.62
N TYR A 166 4.84 -15.81 -7.39
CA TYR A 166 4.62 -17.17 -6.92
C TYR A 166 5.72 -18.12 -7.45
N PRO A 167 6.33 -18.93 -6.57
CA PRO A 167 6.21 -18.85 -5.11
C PRO A 167 6.79 -17.50 -4.59
N PRO A 168 6.43 -17.03 -3.38
CA PRO A 168 6.90 -15.74 -2.85
C PRO A 168 8.42 -15.53 -2.92
N SER A 169 9.22 -16.57 -2.65
CA SER A 169 10.68 -16.54 -2.73
C SER A 169 11.23 -16.26 -4.14
N ALA A 170 10.45 -16.51 -5.18
CA ALA A 170 10.78 -16.22 -6.58
C ALA A 170 10.35 -14.81 -7.01
N GLY A 171 9.90 -13.98 -6.06
CA GLY A 171 9.50 -12.60 -6.31
C GLY A 171 10.53 -11.85 -7.15
N ALA A 172 10.10 -11.23 -8.25
CA ALA A 172 10.96 -10.49 -9.16
C ALA A 172 10.21 -9.33 -9.81
N PHE A 173 10.87 -8.17 -9.93
CA PHE A 173 10.32 -7.04 -10.67
C PHE A 173 10.22 -7.35 -12.17
N ARG A 174 9.27 -6.70 -12.84
CA ARG A 174 9.23 -6.60 -14.30
C ARG A 174 10.57 -6.09 -14.83
N LYS A 175 11.11 -6.80 -15.83
CA LYS A 175 12.44 -6.53 -16.39
C LYS A 175 12.57 -5.11 -16.91
N ASP A 176 11.51 -4.60 -17.54
CA ASP A 176 11.45 -3.24 -18.08
C ASP A 176 11.36 -2.15 -16.99
N LEU A 177 11.09 -2.52 -15.73
CA LEU A 177 11.01 -1.59 -14.60
C LEU A 177 12.22 -1.66 -13.66
N VAL A 178 13.12 -2.63 -13.80
CA VAL A 178 14.23 -2.85 -12.85
C VAL A 178 15.08 -1.60 -12.68
N ASP A 179 15.50 -0.96 -13.77
CA ASP A 179 16.35 0.23 -13.70
C ASP A 179 15.65 1.41 -13.01
N CYS A 180 14.35 1.58 -13.26
CA CYS A 180 13.56 2.64 -12.62
C CYS A 180 13.35 2.35 -11.12
N VAL A 181 12.92 1.14 -10.78
CA VAL A 181 12.64 0.73 -9.40
C VAL A 181 13.90 0.79 -8.55
N THR A 182 15.04 0.31 -9.05
CA THR A 182 16.30 0.34 -8.31
C THR A 182 16.76 1.76 -7.98
N GLN A 183 16.60 2.72 -8.90
CA GLN A 183 16.90 4.13 -8.62
C GLN A 183 15.95 4.75 -7.57
N ILE A 184 14.68 4.36 -7.57
CA ILE A 184 13.71 4.76 -6.54
C ILE A 184 14.08 4.14 -5.18
N VAL A 185 14.49 2.87 -5.16
CA VAL A 185 14.95 2.19 -3.95
C VAL A 185 16.24 2.79 -3.40
N ASP A 186 17.17 3.20 -4.25
CA ASP A 186 18.35 3.98 -3.85
C ASP A 186 17.96 5.29 -3.14
N PHE A 187 16.96 5.98 -3.66
CA PHE A 187 16.42 7.18 -3.02
C PHE A 187 15.81 6.86 -1.65
N HIS A 188 15.03 5.78 -1.53
CA HIS A 188 14.49 5.33 -0.24
C HIS A 188 15.60 5.03 0.77
N CYS A 189 16.67 4.34 0.35
CA CYS A 189 17.82 4.03 1.20
C CYS A 189 18.52 5.31 1.68
N LYS A 190 18.74 6.28 0.80
CA LYS A 190 19.42 7.55 1.11
C LYS A 190 18.61 8.45 2.03
N THR A 191 17.28 8.39 1.93
CA THR A 191 16.35 9.27 2.67
C THR A 191 15.67 8.58 3.85
N ALA A 192 15.99 7.30 4.10
CA ALA A 192 15.38 6.46 5.12
C ALA A 192 13.84 6.42 5.04
N SER A 193 13.28 6.43 3.83
CA SER A 193 11.83 6.35 3.61
C SER A 193 11.38 4.93 3.24
N PRO A 194 10.13 4.55 3.55
CA PRO A 194 9.63 3.21 3.24
C PRO A 194 9.32 3.05 1.74
N PHE A 195 9.36 1.83 1.26
CA PHE A 195 8.82 1.41 -0.03
C PHE A 195 7.34 1.03 0.15
N LEU A 196 6.41 1.83 -0.38
CA LEU A 196 4.98 1.61 -0.19
C LEU A 196 4.41 0.72 -1.29
N ILE A 197 3.60 -0.27 -0.90
CA ILE A 197 2.87 -1.15 -1.83
C ILE A 197 1.37 -1.12 -1.60
N ASN A 198 0.62 -1.20 -2.69
CA ASN A 198 -0.80 -1.44 -2.73
C ASN A 198 -1.03 -2.93 -3.01
N ALA A 199 -1.42 -3.69 -1.99
CA ALA A 199 -1.46 -5.15 -2.01
C ALA A 199 -2.89 -5.66 -1.79
N TYR A 200 -3.49 -6.25 -2.82
CA TYR A 200 -4.89 -6.68 -2.79
C TYR A 200 -5.02 -8.17 -3.12
N PRO A 201 -5.18 -9.04 -2.10
CA PRO A 201 -5.58 -10.44 -2.29
C PRO A 201 -6.88 -10.60 -3.10
N TYR A 202 -7.79 -9.62 -3.01
CA TYR A 202 -9.04 -9.59 -3.77
C TYR A 202 -8.82 -9.78 -5.28
N PHE A 203 -7.86 -9.08 -5.89
CA PHE A 203 -7.65 -9.18 -7.33
C PHE A 203 -7.16 -10.57 -7.77
N ALA A 204 -6.43 -11.28 -6.91
CA ALA A 204 -6.05 -12.67 -7.16
C ALA A 204 -7.24 -13.59 -7.19
N TYR A 205 -8.12 -13.46 -6.20
CA TYR A 205 -9.34 -14.25 -6.14
C TYR A 205 -10.28 -13.92 -7.30
N LYS A 206 -10.52 -12.64 -7.59
CA LYS A 206 -11.33 -12.19 -8.72
C LYS A 206 -10.81 -12.78 -10.04
N GLY A 207 -9.49 -12.76 -10.26
CA GLY A 207 -8.88 -13.23 -11.50
C GLY A 207 -8.90 -14.76 -11.68
N ASN A 208 -8.87 -15.53 -10.58
CA ASN A 208 -8.83 -17.00 -10.65
C ASN A 208 -9.52 -17.66 -9.45
N PRO A 209 -10.85 -17.49 -9.29
CA PRO A 209 -11.58 -17.95 -8.10
C PRO A 209 -11.68 -19.48 -7.98
N LYS A 210 -11.33 -20.22 -9.05
CA LYS A 210 -11.31 -21.68 -9.05
C LYS A 210 -10.02 -22.26 -8.47
N GLN A 211 -8.91 -21.53 -8.53
CA GLN A 211 -7.61 -21.99 -8.04
C GLN A 211 -7.16 -21.25 -6.78
N VAL A 212 -7.55 -19.99 -6.63
CA VAL A 212 -7.27 -19.21 -5.43
C VAL A 212 -8.33 -19.51 -4.38
N SER A 213 -7.93 -20.15 -3.29
CA SER A 213 -8.82 -20.43 -2.16
C SER A 213 -9.35 -19.13 -1.55
N LEU A 214 -10.68 -19.05 -1.38
CA LEU A 214 -11.31 -17.91 -0.72
C LEU A 214 -10.86 -17.80 0.75
N ASP A 215 -10.67 -18.92 1.44
CA ASP A 215 -10.23 -18.92 2.84
C ASP A 215 -8.81 -18.35 3.00
N PHE A 216 -7.93 -18.65 2.04
CA PHE A 216 -6.54 -18.17 2.02
C PHE A 216 -6.45 -16.64 1.81
N VAL A 217 -7.34 -16.06 1.02
CA VAL A 217 -7.36 -14.61 0.79
C VAL A 217 -8.17 -13.83 1.83
N LEU A 218 -9.05 -14.49 2.60
CA LEU A 218 -9.88 -13.89 3.65
C LEU A 218 -9.35 -14.10 5.08
N PHE A 219 -8.10 -14.59 5.23
CA PHE A 219 -7.49 -14.92 6.52
C PHE A 219 -8.34 -15.92 7.34
N GLN A 220 -9.07 -16.82 6.69
CA GLN A 220 -9.82 -17.88 7.35
C GLN A 220 -8.91 -19.09 7.60
N PRO A 221 -9.26 -20.00 8.53
CA PRO A 221 -8.52 -21.25 8.71
C PRO A 221 -8.42 -22.03 7.39
N ASN A 222 -7.19 -22.34 6.97
CA ASN A 222 -6.91 -23.06 5.73
C ASN A 222 -5.56 -23.79 5.85
N SER A 223 -5.21 -24.64 4.87
CA SER A 223 -3.93 -25.37 4.87
C SER A 223 -2.70 -24.49 4.62
N GLY A 224 -2.91 -23.25 4.16
CA GLY A 224 -1.87 -22.36 3.66
C GLY A 224 -1.18 -22.89 2.41
N ILE A 225 -0.07 -22.26 2.06
CA ILE A 225 0.87 -22.70 1.04
C ILE A 225 2.27 -22.81 1.67
N VAL A 226 3.04 -23.80 1.25
CA VAL A 226 4.47 -23.89 1.57
C VAL A 226 5.24 -23.46 0.33
N ASP A 227 6.10 -22.46 0.49
CA ASP A 227 7.01 -22.02 -0.55
C ASP A 227 8.10 -23.10 -0.74
N PRO A 228 8.25 -23.69 -1.94
CA PRO A 228 9.11 -24.84 -2.16
C PRO A 228 10.61 -24.54 -2.04
N GLU A 229 11.02 -23.30 -2.22
CA GLU A 229 12.44 -22.91 -2.19
C GLU A 229 12.87 -22.44 -0.80
N SER A 230 12.03 -21.64 -0.15
CA SER A 230 12.32 -21.09 1.19
C SER A 230 11.80 -21.94 2.34
N ASN A 231 10.91 -22.90 2.07
CA ASN A 231 10.17 -23.71 3.04
C ASN A 231 9.33 -22.87 4.03
N LEU A 232 9.05 -21.61 3.71
CA LEU A 232 8.19 -20.75 4.51
C LEU A 232 6.73 -21.11 4.27
N HIS A 233 5.98 -21.25 5.37
CA HIS A 233 4.53 -21.46 5.32
C HIS A 233 3.80 -20.12 5.39
N TYR A 234 2.91 -19.90 4.42
CA TYR A 234 2.03 -18.75 4.37
C TYR A 234 0.61 -19.20 4.63
N ASP A 235 0.01 -18.71 5.70
CA ASP A 235 -1.37 -18.97 6.09
C ASP A 235 -2.38 -18.01 5.42
N ASN A 236 -1.90 -16.93 4.81
CA ASN A 236 -2.70 -15.97 4.07
C ASN A 236 -1.96 -15.35 2.89
N MET A 237 -2.72 -14.86 1.90
CA MET A 237 -2.16 -14.30 0.68
C MET A 237 -1.47 -12.93 0.86
N LEU A 238 -1.93 -12.10 1.78
CA LEU A 238 -1.32 -10.77 1.98
C LEU A 238 0.15 -10.91 2.39
N PHE A 239 0.46 -11.83 3.31
CA PHE A 239 1.84 -12.13 3.69
C PHE A 239 2.67 -12.68 2.53
N ALA A 240 2.10 -13.57 1.71
CA ALA A 240 2.76 -14.07 0.51
C ALA A 240 3.07 -12.94 -0.49
N GLN A 241 2.16 -11.98 -0.66
CA GLN A 241 2.35 -10.82 -1.54
C GLN A 241 3.44 -9.87 -1.02
N ILE A 242 3.47 -9.60 0.29
CA ILE A 242 4.50 -8.75 0.91
C ILE A 242 5.89 -9.41 0.77
N ASP A 243 6.00 -10.71 1.02
CA ASP A 243 7.28 -11.42 0.93
C ASP A 243 7.75 -11.63 -0.51
N ALA A 244 6.83 -11.67 -1.47
CA ALA A 244 7.19 -11.58 -2.89
C ALA A 244 7.86 -10.25 -3.24
N VAL A 245 7.41 -9.13 -2.65
CA VAL A 245 8.06 -7.83 -2.83
C VAL A 245 9.43 -7.81 -2.14
N HIS A 246 9.55 -8.36 -0.94
CA HIS A 246 10.86 -8.50 -0.28
C HIS A 246 11.85 -9.34 -1.10
N SER A 247 11.38 -10.44 -1.70
CA SER A 247 12.20 -11.28 -2.57
C SER A 247 12.60 -10.54 -3.84
N ALA A 248 11.69 -9.77 -4.44
CA ALA A 248 11.99 -8.93 -5.60
C ALA A 248 13.08 -7.90 -5.28
N LEU A 249 12.94 -7.16 -4.17
CA LEU A 249 13.95 -6.22 -3.69
C LEU A 249 15.29 -6.91 -3.42
N ALA A 250 15.29 -8.09 -2.77
CA ALA A 250 16.50 -8.84 -2.50
C ALA A 250 17.20 -9.31 -3.79
N SER A 251 16.44 -9.71 -4.81
CA SER A 251 16.99 -10.16 -6.11
C SER A 251 17.73 -9.07 -6.87
N VAL A 252 17.39 -7.80 -6.63
CA VAL A 252 18.10 -6.62 -7.17
C VAL A 252 19.04 -5.97 -6.16
N GLY A 253 19.40 -6.68 -5.07
CA GLY A 253 20.44 -6.27 -4.12
C GLY A 253 19.97 -5.56 -2.86
N TYR A 254 18.67 -5.29 -2.70
CA TYR A 254 18.13 -4.49 -1.62
C TYR A 254 17.43 -5.33 -0.55
N LYS A 255 18.21 -5.92 0.36
CA LYS A 255 17.69 -6.84 1.38
C LYS A 255 17.03 -6.18 2.59
N ASN A 256 17.33 -4.90 2.88
CA ASN A 256 16.94 -4.26 4.15
C ASN A 256 15.97 -3.09 3.97
N VAL A 257 15.33 -2.99 2.81
CA VAL A 257 14.34 -1.93 2.54
C VAL A 257 13.08 -2.20 3.36
N CYS A 258 12.62 -1.16 4.05
CA CYS A 258 11.38 -1.18 4.81
C CYS A 258 10.18 -1.16 3.85
N VAL A 259 9.44 -2.26 3.77
CA VAL A 259 8.22 -2.37 2.96
C VAL A 259 7.01 -2.12 3.86
N GLN A 260 6.08 -1.29 3.39
CA GLN A 260 4.87 -0.90 4.13
C GLN A 260 3.67 -0.92 3.18
N ILE A 261 2.47 -1.18 3.70
CA ILE A 261 1.28 -1.42 2.87
C ILE A 261 0.45 -0.14 2.87
N SER A 262 0.48 0.60 1.76
CA SER A 262 -0.26 1.86 1.63
C SER A 262 -1.73 1.68 1.29
N GLU A 263 -2.11 0.50 0.78
CA GLU A 263 -3.49 0.13 0.51
C GLU A 263 -3.67 -1.37 0.52
N THR A 264 -4.76 -1.81 1.15
CA THR A 264 -5.30 -3.16 0.98
C THR A 264 -6.76 -3.17 1.44
N GLY A 265 -7.62 -3.93 0.78
CA GLY A 265 -9.05 -3.93 1.09
C GLY A 265 -9.83 -4.96 0.29
N TRP A 266 -11.13 -4.99 0.52
CA TRP A 266 -12.04 -5.90 -0.17
C TRP A 266 -13.40 -5.23 -0.42
N PRO A 267 -13.92 -5.21 -1.65
CA PRO A 267 -15.15 -4.52 -1.98
C PRO A 267 -16.38 -5.30 -1.51
N SER A 268 -17.39 -4.60 -0.98
CA SER A 268 -18.65 -5.19 -0.51
C SER A 268 -19.67 -5.45 -1.62
N LYS A 269 -19.43 -4.96 -2.83
CA LYS A 269 -20.29 -5.15 -3.99
C LYS A 269 -19.48 -4.91 -5.26
N GLY A 270 -19.68 -5.71 -6.30
CA GLY A 270 -19.05 -5.52 -7.60
C GLY A 270 -20.02 -5.76 -8.75
N ASP A 271 -19.52 -5.65 -9.98
CA ASP A 271 -20.23 -6.06 -11.19
C ASP A 271 -20.33 -7.61 -11.26
N ALA A 272 -21.06 -8.12 -12.25
CA ALA A 272 -21.35 -9.56 -12.36
C ALA A 272 -20.09 -10.45 -12.54
N ASP A 273 -19.01 -9.90 -13.09
CA ASP A 273 -17.71 -10.57 -13.30
C ASP A 273 -16.73 -10.36 -12.12
N GLU A 274 -17.16 -9.70 -11.05
CA GLU A 274 -16.33 -9.36 -9.89
C GLU A 274 -16.50 -10.37 -8.76
N ALA A 275 -16.08 -11.60 -9.04
CA ALA A 275 -16.21 -12.72 -8.11
C ALA A 275 -15.66 -12.39 -6.72
N GLY A 276 -16.47 -12.66 -5.69
CA GLY A 276 -16.09 -12.47 -4.29
C GLY A 276 -16.41 -11.08 -3.71
N ALA A 277 -16.84 -10.10 -4.52
CA ALA A 277 -17.23 -8.78 -4.04
C ALA A 277 -18.62 -8.80 -3.35
N THR A 278 -18.65 -9.20 -2.08
CA THR A 278 -19.87 -9.30 -1.27
C THR A 278 -19.68 -8.66 0.10
N PRO A 279 -20.76 -8.21 0.78
CA PRO A 279 -20.62 -7.62 2.12
C PRO A 279 -20.05 -8.61 3.14
N GLU A 280 -20.35 -9.90 2.97
CA GLU A 280 -19.81 -10.94 3.85
C GLU A 280 -18.29 -11.10 3.71
N ASN A 281 -17.78 -11.14 2.47
CA ASN A 281 -16.34 -11.29 2.23
C ASN A 281 -15.58 -10.02 2.60
N ALA A 282 -16.13 -8.84 2.30
CA ALA A 282 -15.55 -7.57 2.73
C ALA A 282 -15.43 -7.49 4.26
N ARG A 283 -16.50 -7.90 4.97
CA ARG A 283 -16.48 -8.03 6.44
C ARG A 283 -15.41 -9.00 6.91
N LYS A 284 -15.32 -10.20 6.34
CA LYS A 284 -14.32 -11.21 6.72
C LYS A 284 -12.90 -10.66 6.51
N TYR A 285 -12.60 -10.12 5.33
CA TYR A 285 -11.29 -9.58 4.99
C TYR A 285 -10.88 -8.45 5.94
N ASN A 286 -11.67 -7.37 5.99
CA ASN A 286 -11.29 -6.16 6.72
C ASN A 286 -11.28 -6.39 8.25
N CYS A 287 -12.24 -7.14 8.80
CA CYS A 287 -12.22 -7.43 10.25
C CYS A 287 -11.06 -8.34 10.64
N ASN A 288 -10.70 -9.33 9.81
CA ASN A 288 -9.54 -10.17 10.10
C ASN A 288 -8.23 -9.41 9.90
N LEU A 289 -8.14 -8.54 8.91
CA LEU A 289 -7.01 -7.66 8.70
C LEU A 289 -6.78 -6.72 9.90
N MET A 290 -7.84 -6.08 10.41
CA MET A 290 -7.74 -5.24 11.61
C MET A 290 -7.27 -6.04 12.84
N LYS A 291 -7.73 -7.28 13.00
CA LYS A 291 -7.22 -8.19 14.05
C LYS A 291 -5.74 -8.54 13.85
N LEU A 292 -5.34 -8.83 12.62
CA LEU A 292 -3.94 -9.15 12.26
C LEU A 292 -3.01 -7.97 12.59
N ILE A 293 -3.43 -6.74 12.26
CA ILE A 293 -2.69 -5.52 12.60
C ILE A 293 -2.57 -5.38 14.13
N GLY A 294 -3.66 -5.61 14.87
CA GLY A 294 -3.67 -5.57 16.34
C GLY A 294 -2.77 -6.63 16.99
N GLN A 295 -2.53 -7.76 16.32
CA GLN A 295 -1.61 -8.82 16.77
C GLN A 295 -0.13 -8.47 16.54
N LYS A 296 0.16 -7.43 15.75
CA LYS A 296 1.53 -7.03 15.36
C LYS A 296 2.33 -8.19 14.74
N LYS A 297 1.66 -9.03 13.96
CA LYS A 297 2.29 -10.18 13.29
C LYS A 297 3.03 -9.69 12.04
N GLY A 298 4.34 -9.96 11.97
CA GLY A 298 5.11 -9.83 10.73
C GLY A 298 4.81 -10.96 9.75
N THR A 299 5.41 -10.90 8.56
CA THR A 299 5.29 -11.97 7.56
C THR A 299 6.18 -13.17 7.89
N PRO A 300 6.01 -14.35 7.25
CA PRO A 300 6.91 -15.48 7.44
C PRO A 300 8.39 -15.17 7.18
N MET A 301 8.72 -14.38 6.15
CA MET A 301 10.11 -13.97 5.89
C MET A 301 10.60 -12.90 6.87
N ARG A 302 9.69 -12.08 7.42
CA ARG A 302 9.99 -10.96 8.32
C ARG A 302 9.11 -10.99 9.58
N PRO A 303 9.24 -12.01 10.44
CA PRO A 303 8.29 -12.24 11.54
C PRO A 303 8.32 -11.15 12.61
N ASN A 304 9.46 -10.47 12.73
CA ASN A 304 9.69 -9.38 13.70
C ASN A 304 9.52 -7.98 13.09
N SER A 305 9.00 -7.86 11.86
CA SER A 305 8.80 -6.57 11.21
C SER A 305 7.46 -5.97 11.61
N ASP A 306 7.48 -4.69 11.98
CA ASP A 306 6.28 -3.90 12.14
C ASP A 306 5.70 -3.54 10.77
N LEU A 307 4.50 -4.05 10.48
CA LEU A 307 3.75 -3.73 9.28
C LEU A 307 2.75 -2.62 9.58
N ASN A 308 2.97 -1.45 9.00
CA ASN A 308 1.96 -0.42 8.87
C ASN A 308 1.11 -0.75 7.65
N ILE A 309 -0.17 -0.94 7.91
CA ILE A 309 -1.14 -1.33 6.90
C ILE A 309 -2.26 -0.29 6.90
N PHE A 310 -2.50 0.27 5.72
CA PHE A 310 -3.61 1.18 5.47
C PHE A 310 -4.75 0.42 4.80
N VAL A 311 -5.89 0.38 5.47
CA VAL A 311 -7.12 -0.25 4.96
C VAL A 311 -7.74 0.67 3.90
N PHE A 312 -8.01 0.12 2.72
CA PHE A 312 -8.71 0.78 1.63
C PHE A 312 -10.19 0.35 1.64
N ALA A 313 -11.15 1.22 1.95
CA ALA A 313 -11.00 2.64 2.35
C ALA A 313 -12.03 3.03 3.42
N LEU A 314 -11.96 4.27 3.90
CA LEU A 314 -12.86 4.76 4.95
C LEU A 314 -14.32 4.79 4.49
N PHE A 315 -14.59 5.28 3.28
CA PHE A 315 -15.95 5.45 2.74
C PHE A 315 -16.13 4.75 1.40
N ASN A 316 -17.38 4.41 1.09
CA ASN A 316 -17.80 4.16 -0.29
C ASN A 316 -17.74 5.46 -1.08
N GLU A 317 -17.02 5.46 -2.20
CA GLU A 317 -16.75 6.64 -3.02
C GLU A 317 -17.58 6.58 -4.31
N ASN A 318 -18.76 7.21 -4.31
CA ASN A 318 -19.77 7.04 -5.38
C ASN A 318 -19.37 7.59 -6.76
N GLN A 319 -18.34 8.43 -6.84
CA GLN A 319 -17.87 9.01 -8.11
C GLN A 319 -16.63 8.29 -8.67
N LYS A 320 -16.13 7.23 -8.01
CA LYS A 320 -15.00 6.47 -8.56
C LYS A 320 -15.36 5.83 -9.91
N PRO A 321 -14.56 6.06 -10.96
CA PRO A 321 -14.79 5.46 -12.27
C PRO A 321 -14.40 3.97 -12.25
N GLY A 322 -14.73 3.24 -13.33
CA GLY A 322 -14.38 1.82 -13.47
C GLY A 322 -15.43 0.84 -12.92
N PRO A 323 -15.04 -0.41 -12.59
CA PRO A 323 -15.96 -1.48 -12.18
C PRO A 323 -16.79 -1.16 -10.94
N GLY A 324 -17.90 -1.89 -10.76
CA GLY A 324 -18.82 -1.85 -9.62
C GLY A 324 -18.12 -1.77 -8.28
N SER A 325 -17.06 -2.56 -8.12
CA SER A 325 -16.27 -2.68 -6.90
C SER A 325 -15.63 -1.38 -6.45
N GLU A 326 -15.20 -0.53 -7.37
CA GLU A 326 -14.48 0.72 -7.07
C GLU A 326 -15.29 1.66 -6.17
N ARG A 327 -16.63 1.61 -6.25
CA ARG A 327 -17.53 2.45 -5.46
C ARG A 327 -17.92 1.82 -4.11
N ASN A 328 -17.37 0.65 -3.78
CA ASN A 328 -17.86 -0.21 -2.69
C ASN A 328 -16.76 -0.79 -1.80
N TYR A 329 -15.61 -0.12 -1.67
CA TYR A 329 -14.51 -0.53 -0.76
C TYR A 329 -14.64 -0.01 0.67
N GLY A 330 -15.59 0.88 0.94
CA GLY A 330 -15.74 1.57 2.22
C GLY A 330 -15.98 0.64 3.40
N LEU A 331 -15.33 0.94 4.53
CA LEU A 331 -15.75 0.45 5.84
C LEU A 331 -17.09 1.09 6.26
N PHE A 332 -17.29 2.35 5.87
CA PHE A 332 -18.50 3.12 6.12
C PHE A 332 -19.19 3.54 4.82
N LYS A 333 -20.50 3.74 4.91
CA LYS A 333 -21.28 4.46 3.90
C LYS A 333 -21.09 5.98 4.09
N PRO A 334 -21.49 6.81 3.11
CA PRO A 334 -21.35 8.26 3.20
C PRO A 334 -22.11 8.90 4.37
N ASP A 335 -23.15 8.25 4.89
CA ASP A 335 -23.89 8.70 6.09
C ASP A 335 -23.19 8.36 7.41
N GLY A 336 -22.00 7.75 7.38
CA GLY A 336 -21.25 7.30 8.56
C GLY A 336 -21.71 5.96 9.14
N SER A 337 -22.78 5.36 8.61
CA SER A 337 -23.18 4.00 8.99
C SER A 337 -22.17 2.97 8.47
N GLN A 338 -22.00 1.85 9.18
CA GLN A 338 -21.09 0.79 8.73
C GLN A 338 -21.63 0.15 7.45
N ALA A 339 -20.77 -0.07 6.45
CA ALA A 339 -21.14 -0.75 5.20
C ALA A 339 -21.51 -2.23 5.43
N TYR A 340 -20.89 -2.84 6.44
CA TYR A 340 -21.12 -4.17 6.98
C TYR A 340 -20.66 -4.20 8.46
N PRO A 341 -21.13 -5.13 9.30
CA PRO A 341 -20.80 -5.12 10.74
C PRO A 341 -19.30 -5.25 11.02
N LEU A 342 -18.67 -4.16 11.47
CA LEU A 342 -17.22 -4.10 11.74
C LEU A 342 -16.85 -4.64 13.13
N GLY A 343 -17.84 -4.80 14.02
CA GLY A 343 -17.60 -5.18 15.41
C GLY A 343 -17.03 -4.04 16.27
N VAL A 344 -17.14 -2.80 15.81
CA VAL A 344 -16.82 -1.58 16.58
C VAL A 344 -18.10 -0.81 16.92
N PRO A 345 -18.10 0.03 17.98
CA PRO A 345 -19.27 0.83 18.35
C PRO A 345 -19.76 1.70 17.20
N ALA A 346 -21.08 1.84 17.08
CA ALA A 346 -21.68 2.77 16.14
C ALA A 346 -21.37 4.21 16.54
N VAL A 347 -21.10 5.06 15.54
CA VAL A 347 -20.90 6.50 15.73
C VAL A 347 -22.10 7.21 15.14
N THR A 348 -22.80 7.99 15.95
CA THR A 348 -23.88 8.86 15.46
C THR A 348 -23.26 10.17 14.99
N LEU A 349 -23.30 10.42 13.69
CA LEU A 349 -22.91 11.72 13.15
C LEU A 349 -23.99 12.75 13.48
N SER A 350 -23.62 13.83 14.17
CA SER A 350 -24.51 14.96 14.41
C SER A 350 -24.78 15.70 13.11
N SER A 351 -26.01 15.62 12.61
CA SER A 351 -26.50 16.41 11.48
C SER A 351 -26.72 17.86 11.93
N ASN A 352 -25.70 18.71 11.85
CA ASN A 352 -25.93 20.16 11.91
C ASN A 352 -26.52 20.62 10.57
N SER A 353 -27.81 20.37 10.38
CA SER A 353 -28.60 21.02 9.34
C SER A 353 -28.86 22.47 9.74
N SER A 354 -27.86 23.35 9.59
CA SER A 354 -28.09 24.79 9.59
C SER A 354 -28.65 25.17 8.23
N SER A 355 -29.99 25.16 8.11
CA SER A 355 -30.71 25.76 7.00
C SER A 355 -30.57 27.29 7.09
N THR A 356 -29.58 27.85 6.41
CA THR A 356 -29.50 29.30 6.19
C THR A 356 -29.95 29.59 4.76
N SER A 357 -31.22 29.95 4.62
CA SER A 357 -31.77 30.57 3.42
C SER A 357 -31.13 31.95 3.23
N GLY A 358 -30.26 32.08 2.23
CA GLY A 358 -29.63 33.33 1.84
C GLY A 358 -29.42 33.36 0.33
N SER A 359 -30.30 34.07 -0.38
CA SER A 359 -30.15 34.40 -1.79
C SER A 359 -28.90 35.27 -1.99
N GLY A 360 -27.99 34.81 -2.86
CA GLY A 360 -26.80 35.55 -3.23
C GLY A 360 -26.26 35.04 -4.56
N SER A 361 -26.60 35.73 -5.64
CA SER A 361 -26.05 35.54 -6.99
C SER A 361 -24.56 35.92 -6.99
N GLY A 362 -23.68 34.95 -7.26
CA GLY A 362 -22.25 35.18 -7.46
C GLY A 362 -21.65 34.05 -8.28
N THR A 363 -21.33 34.34 -9.54
CA THR A 363 -20.64 33.45 -10.47
C THR A 363 -19.16 33.41 -10.13
N ASP A 364 -18.67 32.30 -9.57
CA ASP A 364 -17.25 31.99 -9.51
C ASP A 364 -17.01 30.56 -10.02
N ALA A 365 -16.24 30.47 -11.10
CA ALA A 365 -15.87 29.24 -11.76
C ALA A 365 -14.92 28.42 -10.87
N LYS A 366 -15.38 27.23 -10.49
CA LYS A 366 -14.61 26.20 -9.77
C LYS A 366 -13.54 25.60 -10.70
N PRO A 367 -12.29 25.40 -10.27
CA PRO A 367 -11.33 24.63 -11.06
C PRO A 367 -11.79 23.17 -11.13
N SER A 368 -11.95 22.68 -12.35
CA SER A 368 -12.22 21.27 -12.66
C SER A 368 -11.06 20.42 -12.14
N ALA A 369 -11.33 19.54 -11.17
CA ALA A 369 -10.43 18.45 -10.82
C ALA A 369 -10.55 17.40 -11.94
N SER A 370 -9.57 17.36 -12.83
CA SER A 370 -9.45 16.31 -13.84
C SER A 370 -9.17 14.98 -13.14
N LEU A 371 -10.13 14.08 -13.20
CA LEU A 371 -10.04 12.71 -12.71
C LEU A 371 -8.87 11.97 -13.40
N PRO A 372 -7.98 11.27 -12.66
CA PRO A 372 -7.11 10.29 -13.30
C PRO A 372 -7.97 9.18 -13.91
N PRO A 373 -7.57 8.60 -15.06
CA PRO A 373 -8.31 7.54 -15.68
C PRO A 373 -8.44 6.35 -14.72
N ALA A 374 -9.62 5.72 -14.70
CA ALA A 374 -9.81 4.43 -14.05
C ALA A 374 -8.69 3.49 -14.50
N SER A 375 -7.88 3.00 -13.57
CA SER A 375 -6.94 1.93 -13.84
C SER A 375 -7.72 0.63 -14.02
N SER A 376 -8.35 0.47 -15.18
CA SER A 376 -8.79 -0.83 -15.68
C SER A 376 -7.55 -1.59 -16.16
N SER A 377 -6.61 -1.86 -15.26
CA SER A 377 -5.50 -2.77 -15.56
C SER A 377 -5.97 -4.19 -15.28
N SER A 378 -6.36 -4.87 -16.35
CA SER A 378 -6.46 -6.34 -16.39
C SER A 378 -5.11 -7.05 -16.19
N GLY A 379 -4.06 -6.35 -15.75
CA GLY A 379 -2.70 -6.86 -15.57
C GLY A 379 -2.55 -7.93 -14.49
N TYR A 380 -3.56 -8.14 -13.64
CA TYR A 380 -3.54 -9.24 -12.67
C TYR A 380 -3.64 -10.62 -13.35
N LEU A 381 -4.24 -10.70 -14.55
CA LEU A 381 -4.49 -11.96 -15.26
C LEU A 381 -3.23 -12.58 -15.89
N ALA A 382 -2.11 -11.85 -15.94
CA ALA A 382 -0.86 -12.35 -16.53
C ALA A 382 0.05 -13.11 -15.54
N ILE A 383 -0.22 -13.08 -14.23
CA ILE A 383 0.74 -13.58 -13.22
C ILE A 383 0.58 -15.09 -12.94
N THR A 384 -0.33 -15.81 -13.60
CA THR A 384 -0.49 -17.27 -13.39
C THR A 384 -0.66 -18.15 -14.64
N SER A 385 -0.34 -17.69 -15.85
CA SER A 385 -0.59 -18.48 -17.07
C SER A 385 0.63 -19.04 -17.83
N ASP A 386 1.88 -18.86 -17.38
CA ASP A 386 3.03 -19.49 -18.07
C ASP A 386 3.54 -20.81 -17.47
N SER A 387 2.81 -21.39 -16.51
CA SER A 387 3.10 -22.76 -16.02
C SER A 387 2.49 -23.86 -16.90
N GLY A 388 1.90 -23.51 -18.06
CA GLY A 388 1.10 -24.43 -18.87
C GLY A 388 1.69 -24.90 -20.21
N ARG A 389 2.84 -24.35 -20.67
CA ARG A 389 3.40 -24.72 -22.00
C ARG A 389 4.86 -25.18 -22.02
N SER A 390 5.57 -25.19 -20.90
CA SER A 390 6.97 -25.67 -20.84
C SER A 390 7.16 -27.10 -20.31
N LEU A 391 6.08 -27.81 -19.92
CA LEU A 391 6.16 -29.18 -19.36
C LEU A 391 5.94 -30.31 -20.37
N SER A 392 5.75 -30.02 -21.68
CA SER A 392 5.71 -31.05 -22.73
C SER A 392 7.00 -31.19 -23.55
N ARG A 393 7.97 -30.26 -23.42
CA ARG A 393 9.26 -30.34 -24.15
C ARG A 393 10.44 -30.87 -23.33
N CYS A 394 10.41 -30.81 -22.00
CA CYS A 394 11.50 -31.36 -21.17
C CYS A 394 11.43 -32.88 -20.92
N LYS A 395 10.30 -33.55 -21.19
CA LYS A 395 10.24 -35.03 -21.10
C LYS A 395 10.88 -35.74 -22.30
N SER A 396 10.95 -35.08 -23.47
CA SER A 396 11.56 -35.69 -24.67
C SER A 396 13.09 -35.63 -24.64
N LEU A 397 13.69 -34.56 -24.12
CA LEU A 397 15.15 -34.44 -24.05
C LEU A 397 15.80 -35.36 -22.99
N LEU A 398 15.12 -35.59 -21.85
CA LEU A 398 15.66 -36.45 -20.79
C LEU A 398 15.64 -37.94 -21.18
N LEU A 399 14.62 -38.37 -21.92
CA LEU A 399 14.56 -39.73 -22.49
C LEU A 399 15.61 -39.94 -23.60
N TYR A 400 15.92 -38.90 -24.38
CA TYR A 400 16.98 -38.96 -25.39
C TYR A 400 18.38 -39.01 -24.76
N LEU A 401 18.62 -38.25 -23.68
CA LEU A 401 19.91 -38.24 -22.99
C LEU A 401 20.21 -39.57 -22.28
N VAL A 402 19.19 -40.20 -21.66
CA VAL A 402 19.32 -41.52 -21.02
C VAL A 402 19.53 -42.64 -22.06
N ALA A 403 18.89 -42.55 -23.23
CA ALA A 403 19.10 -43.50 -24.31
C ALA A 403 20.51 -43.38 -24.93
N VAL A 404 21.01 -42.16 -25.13
CA VAL A 404 22.36 -41.92 -25.69
C VAL A 404 23.45 -42.35 -24.70
N ILE A 405 23.26 -42.11 -23.40
CA ILE A 405 24.21 -42.58 -22.36
C ILE A 405 24.20 -44.11 -22.25
N SER A 406 23.04 -44.76 -22.40
CA SER A 406 22.96 -46.23 -22.38
C SER A 406 23.60 -46.89 -23.62
N LEU A 407 23.49 -46.26 -24.79
CA LEU A 407 24.15 -46.69 -26.03
C LEU A 407 25.67 -46.47 -26.01
N LEU A 408 26.15 -45.39 -25.37
CA LEU A 408 27.59 -45.14 -25.18
C LEU A 408 28.21 -46.10 -24.15
N LEU A 409 27.47 -46.50 -23.12
CA LEU A 409 27.94 -47.49 -22.13
C LEU A 409 28.00 -48.92 -22.69
N HIS A 410 27.14 -49.28 -23.65
CA HIS A 410 27.24 -50.58 -24.34
C HIS A 410 28.41 -50.67 -25.33
N HIS A 411 28.84 -49.55 -25.92
CA HIS A 411 30.01 -49.54 -26.80
C HIS A 411 31.36 -49.52 -26.08
N LEU A 412 31.38 -49.36 -24.75
CA LEU A 412 32.58 -49.41 -23.92
C LEU A 412 32.78 -50.78 -23.23
N GLN A 413 31.96 -51.78 -23.55
CA GLN A 413 32.05 -53.14 -23.01
C GLN A 413 32.13 -54.25 -24.08
N CYS A 414 32.50 -53.91 -25.32
CA CYS A 414 32.92 -54.87 -26.35
C CYS A 414 34.36 -54.58 -26.79
#